data_AF-A0A7K4SBH9-F1
#
_entry.id   AF-A0A7K4SBH9-F1
#
_cell.length_a   1.000
_cell.length_b   1.000
_cell.length_c   1.000
_cell.angle_alpha   90.00
_cell.angle_beta   90.00
_cell.angle_gamma   90.00
#
_symmetry.space_group_name_H-M   'P 1'
#
loop_
_entity.id
_entity.type
_entity.pdbx_description
1 polymer ?
#
loop_
_entity_poly.entity_id
_entity_poly.type
_entity_poly.pdbx_seq_one_letter_code
_entity_poly.pdbx_strand_id
1 'polypeptide(L)'
;PSPVTVVCYQSDRDELRRRVIQWLEAEIIPDGWFSKGSNYSEVLDKYFKANPLTSSHLYTQSFDNGDSRLDSTEFLKFVEQNETAVNITTYMDQETNKLLRGLCIDALIELSDENADWKLSFNEFLKCLSPSFNPPEKKCALEDETYEDGAETQVECNRCVCACGNWVCTAMTCEGKNEKVPGQRRRPDQDLTEEELARYVQELQKHQVSMGLGRSVYTKTL
;
A
#
# COMPACT_ATOMS: atom_id res chain seq x y z
N PRO A 1 7.48 -22.72 -14.37
CA PRO A 1 6.57 -22.05 -13.41
C PRO A 1 6.70 -20.54 -13.59
N SER A 2 5.61 -19.86 -13.94
CA SER A 2 5.58 -18.40 -14.02
C SER A 2 5.80 -17.80 -12.61
N PRO A 3 6.51 -16.67 -12.47
CA PRO A 3 6.70 -16.03 -11.18
C PRO A 3 5.34 -15.64 -10.57
N VAL A 4 5.15 -15.92 -9.28
CA VAL A 4 3.93 -15.55 -8.54
C VAL A 4 4.01 -14.06 -8.21
N THR A 5 3.10 -13.25 -8.76
CA THR A 5 2.97 -11.84 -8.40
C THR A 5 2.32 -11.72 -7.03
N VAL A 6 2.98 -11.01 -6.11
CA VAL A 6 2.43 -10.68 -4.79
C VAL A 6 1.60 -9.42 -4.95
N VAL A 7 0.31 -9.50 -4.64
CA VAL A 7 -0.65 -8.39 -4.76
C VAL A 7 -1.58 -8.40 -3.56
N CYS A 8 -2.10 -7.24 -3.16
CA CYS A 8 -3.15 -7.18 -2.15
C CYS A 8 -4.53 -7.24 -2.82
N TYR A 9 -5.18 -8.40 -2.74
CA TYR A 9 -6.59 -8.51 -3.12
C TYR A 9 -7.48 -7.81 -2.09
N GLN A 10 -8.69 -7.46 -2.48
CA GLN A 10 -9.64 -6.85 -1.56
C GLN A 10 -9.92 -7.74 -0.35
N SER A 11 -9.96 -9.06 -0.56
CA SER A 11 -10.12 -10.04 0.52
C SER A 11 -8.97 -9.98 1.53
N ASP A 12 -7.72 -9.84 1.06
CA ASP A 12 -6.54 -9.74 1.94
C ASP A 12 -6.55 -8.42 2.71
N ARG A 13 -6.89 -7.31 2.03
CA ARG A 13 -7.04 -5.98 2.65
C ARG A 13 -8.09 -6.01 3.75
N ASP A 14 -9.25 -6.58 3.46
CA ASP A 14 -10.39 -6.60 4.37
C ASP A 14 -10.16 -7.59 5.52
N GLU A 15 -9.44 -8.69 5.28
CA GLU A 15 -8.94 -9.60 6.32
C GLU A 15 -7.96 -8.89 7.26
N LEU A 16 -6.98 -8.17 6.71
CA LEU A 16 -6.00 -7.42 7.50
C LEU A 16 -6.71 -6.46 8.43
N ARG A 17 -7.57 -5.63 7.84
CA ARG A 17 -8.37 -4.62 8.53
C ARG A 17 -9.20 -5.25 9.65
N ARG A 18 -9.91 -6.34 9.35
CA ARG A 18 -10.77 -7.02 10.33
C ARG A 18 -9.98 -7.56 11.53
N ARG A 19 -8.79 -8.11 11.32
CA ARG A 19 -7.93 -8.58 12.42
C ARG A 19 -7.42 -7.44 13.29
N VAL A 20 -7.01 -6.34 12.66
CA VAL A 20 -6.61 -5.12 13.40
C VAL A 20 -7.78 -4.62 14.26
N ILE A 21 -8.99 -4.57 13.71
CA ILE A 21 -10.18 -4.15 14.45
C ILE A 21 -10.46 -5.07 15.64
N GLN A 22 -10.43 -6.39 15.44
CA GLN A 22 -10.65 -7.36 16.51
C GLN A 22 -9.62 -7.23 17.64
N TRP A 23 -8.35 -6.99 17.28
CA TRP A 23 -7.31 -6.71 18.27
C TRP A 23 -7.62 -5.44 19.07
N LEU A 24 -8.00 -4.35 18.40
CA LEU A 24 -8.35 -3.09 19.06
C LEU A 24 -9.59 -3.20 19.95
N GLU A 25 -10.60 -3.96 19.53
CA GLU A 25 -11.79 -4.23 20.34
C GLU A 25 -11.46 -5.01 21.62
N ALA A 26 -10.47 -5.90 21.58
CA ALA A 26 -10.02 -6.66 22.75
C ALA A 26 -9.25 -5.79 23.78
N GLU A 27 -8.74 -4.63 23.37
CA GLU A 27 -8.07 -3.64 24.25
C GLU A 27 -9.07 -2.69 24.95
N ILE A 28 -10.36 -2.76 24.61
CA ILE A 28 -11.40 -1.95 25.25
C ILE A 28 -11.62 -2.42 26.69
N ILE A 29 -11.50 -1.50 27.63
CA ILE A 29 -11.74 -1.73 29.05
C ILE A 29 -13.15 -1.22 29.37
N PRO A 30 -14.07 -2.07 29.87
CA PRO A 30 -15.42 -1.63 30.24
C PRO A 30 -15.38 -0.71 31.47
N ASP A 31 -16.40 0.14 31.60
CA ASP A 31 -16.57 0.97 32.79
C ASP A 31 -16.65 0.10 34.06
N GLY A 32 -15.81 0.42 35.04
CA GLY A 32 -15.80 -0.20 36.35
C GLY A 32 -16.55 0.65 37.37
N TRP A 33 -16.84 0.05 38.53
CA TRP A 33 -17.53 0.75 39.62
C TRP A 33 -16.78 2.01 40.12
N PHE A 34 -15.45 2.03 40.02
CA PHE A 34 -14.59 3.12 40.50
C PHE A 34 -13.67 3.71 39.42
N SER A 35 -13.80 3.28 38.17
CA SER A 35 -12.89 3.69 37.09
C SER A 35 -13.64 3.81 35.78
N LYS A 36 -13.45 4.95 35.10
CA LYS A 36 -13.87 5.10 33.70
C LYS A 36 -13.06 4.11 32.85
N GLY A 37 -13.74 3.33 32.03
CA GLY A 37 -13.15 2.44 31.04
C GLY A 37 -12.52 3.22 29.88
N SER A 38 -12.15 2.49 28.83
CA SER A 38 -11.73 3.06 27.55
C SER A 38 -12.80 2.81 26.49
N ASN A 39 -12.93 3.72 25.53
CA ASN A 39 -13.70 3.47 24.31
C ASN A 39 -12.78 3.23 23.10
N TYR A 40 -13.36 2.77 21.98
CA TYR A 40 -12.61 2.46 20.76
C TYR A 40 -11.73 3.62 20.28
N SER A 41 -12.25 4.86 20.30
CA SER A 41 -11.51 6.04 19.88
C SER A 41 -10.34 6.36 20.83
N GLU A 42 -10.51 6.14 22.14
CA GLU A 42 -9.44 6.34 23.13
C GLU A 42 -8.34 5.28 22.99
N VAL A 43 -8.70 4.02 22.71
CA VAL A 43 -7.73 2.95 22.38
C VAL A 43 -6.96 3.32 21.11
N LEU A 44 -7.64 3.78 20.06
CA LEU A 44 -6.99 4.14 18.81
C LEU A 44 -6.09 5.38 18.95
N ASP A 45 -6.53 6.39 19.71
CA ASP A 45 -5.76 7.61 19.97
C ASP A 45 -4.45 7.32 20.72
N LYS A 46 -4.47 6.34 21.64
CA LYS A 46 -3.26 5.86 22.34
C LYS A 46 -2.18 5.36 21.38
N TYR A 47 -2.56 4.72 20.27
CA TYR A 47 -1.60 4.25 19.26
C TYR A 47 -1.26 5.32 18.23
N PHE A 48 -2.20 6.24 17.94
CA PHE A 48 -2.00 7.31 16.96
C PHE A 48 -1.09 8.43 17.47
N LYS A 49 -1.33 8.96 18.69
CA LYS A 49 -0.59 10.10 19.22
C LYS A 49 0.51 9.65 20.18
N ALA A 50 1.76 9.97 19.86
CA ALA A 50 2.75 10.31 20.88
C ALA A 50 2.12 11.37 21.81
N ASN A 51 1.63 10.99 22.98
CA ASN A 51 1.33 11.99 24.00
C ASN A 51 2.30 11.82 25.18
N PRO A 52 3.37 12.64 25.24
CA PRO A 52 4.29 12.66 26.37
C PRO A 52 3.60 12.99 27.72
N LEU A 53 2.39 13.56 27.68
CA LEU A 53 1.67 14.06 28.86
C LEU A 53 0.77 13.01 29.53
N THR A 54 0.45 11.89 28.87
CA THR A 54 -0.37 10.79 29.43
C THR A 54 0.43 9.52 29.72
N SER A 55 1.71 9.51 29.35
CA SER A 55 2.59 8.35 29.49
C SER A 55 3.14 8.23 30.92
N SER A 56 2.27 7.90 31.87
CA SER A 56 2.70 7.29 33.14
C SER A 56 3.08 5.81 32.96
N HIS A 57 2.81 5.24 31.79
CA HIS A 57 3.20 3.89 31.40
C HIS A 57 4.34 3.97 30.39
N LEU A 58 5.56 3.85 30.92
CA LEU A 58 6.77 3.51 30.19
C LEU A 58 6.46 2.35 29.22
N TYR A 59 6.89 2.43 27.95
CA TYR A 59 6.83 1.39 26.88
C TYR A 59 5.79 1.49 25.75
N THR A 60 5.00 2.57 25.60
CA THR A 60 4.23 2.77 24.34
C THR A 60 5.08 3.53 23.32
N GLN A 61 5.58 2.85 22.29
CA GLN A 61 6.27 3.49 21.16
C GLN A 61 5.25 4.25 20.32
N SER A 62 5.48 5.53 20.07
CA SER A 62 4.69 6.30 19.10
C SER A 62 5.02 5.84 17.69
N PHE A 63 3.98 5.64 16.87
CA PHE A 63 4.15 5.35 15.45
C PHE A 63 4.22 6.63 14.62
N ASP A 64 3.49 7.67 15.01
CA ASP A 64 3.63 9.03 14.47
C ASP A 64 5.01 9.61 14.84
N ASN A 65 5.73 10.10 13.83
CA ASN A 65 7.01 10.78 13.96
C ASN A 65 6.90 12.22 14.52
N GLY A 66 5.69 12.66 14.87
CA GLY A 66 5.38 13.98 15.42
C GLY A 66 4.74 14.93 14.41
N ASP A 67 4.35 14.43 13.23
CA ASP A 67 3.62 15.20 12.22
C ASP A 67 2.10 15.06 12.36
N SER A 68 1.63 14.30 13.37
CA SER A 68 0.22 14.06 13.68
C SER A 68 -0.54 13.37 12.54
N ARG A 69 0.17 12.60 11.73
CA ARG A 69 -0.33 11.83 10.60
C ARG A 69 0.32 10.45 10.62
N LEU A 70 -0.26 9.51 9.89
CA LEU A 70 0.30 8.17 9.71
C LEU A 70 0.56 7.92 8.22
N ASP A 71 1.82 7.73 7.87
CA ASP A 71 2.22 7.22 6.57
C ASP A 71 2.22 5.68 6.50
N SER A 72 2.47 5.11 5.32
CA SER A 72 2.51 3.65 5.11
C SER A 72 3.48 2.92 6.03
N THR A 73 4.62 3.53 6.34
CA THR A 73 5.64 2.90 7.19
C THR A 73 5.21 2.91 8.66
N GLU A 74 4.62 4.00 9.11
CA GLU A 74 4.12 4.16 10.47
C GLU A 74 2.92 3.25 10.73
N PHE A 75 1.99 3.16 9.75
CA PHE A 75 0.85 2.26 9.84
C PHE A 75 1.30 0.78 9.76
N LEU A 76 2.30 0.44 8.95
CA LEU A 76 2.87 -0.91 8.95
C LEU A 76 3.49 -1.29 10.28
N LYS A 77 4.25 -0.39 10.91
CA LYS A 77 4.81 -0.64 12.25
C LYS A 77 3.71 -0.85 13.31
N PHE A 78 2.62 -0.10 13.23
CA PHE A 78 1.46 -0.29 14.10
C PHE A 78 0.86 -1.69 13.93
N VAL A 79 0.63 -2.12 12.69
CA VAL A 79 0.12 -3.46 12.36
C VAL A 79 1.08 -4.57 12.82
N GLU A 80 2.39 -4.35 12.69
CA GLU A 80 3.43 -5.30 13.10
C GLU A 80 3.64 -5.37 14.61
N GLN A 81 3.11 -4.45 15.42
CA GLN A 81 3.28 -4.50 16.87
C GLN A 81 2.67 -5.76 17.50
N ASN A 82 1.56 -6.24 16.95
CA ASN A 82 0.89 -7.46 17.39
C ASN A 82 0.81 -8.46 16.25
N GLU A 83 1.99 -8.91 15.78
CA GLU A 83 2.09 -9.83 14.64
C GLU A 83 1.23 -11.08 14.83
N THR A 84 1.12 -11.63 16.05
CA THR A 84 0.35 -12.85 16.31
C THR A 84 -1.15 -12.66 16.11
N ALA A 85 -1.70 -11.48 16.47
CA ALA A 85 -3.12 -11.19 16.27
C ALA A 85 -3.44 -10.86 14.80
N VAL A 86 -2.51 -10.20 14.09
CA VAL A 86 -2.77 -9.61 12.78
C VAL A 86 -2.18 -10.43 11.62
N ASN A 87 -1.55 -11.58 11.89
CA ASN A 87 -0.88 -12.40 10.88
C ASN A 87 -1.82 -12.94 9.78
N ILE A 88 -1.74 -12.40 8.57
CA ILE A 88 -2.27 -13.04 7.37
C ILE A 88 -1.23 -14.03 6.84
N THR A 89 -1.59 -15.30 6.75
CA THR A 89 -0.74 -16.40 6.26
C THR A 89 -1.16 -16.84 4.86
N THR A 90 -1.24 -15.90 3.91
CA THR A 90 -1.60 -16.21 2.52
C THR A 90 -0.47 -16.97 1.83
N TYR A 91 0.78 -16.62 2.15
CA TYR A 91 1.98 -17.25 1.59
C TYR A 91 2.72 -18.09 2.65
N MET A 92 3.52 -19.06 2.20
CA MET A 92 4.38 -19.86 3.09
C MET A 92 5.60 -19.08 3.58
N ASP A 93 6.04 -18.09 2.80
CA ASP A 93 7.21 -17.27 3.09
C ASP A 93 6.83 -16.02 3.91
N GLN A 94 7.56 -15.78 5.01
CA GLN A 94 7.25 -14.69 5.93
C GLN A 94 7.56 -13.31 5.33
N GLU A 95 8.62 -13.19 4.52
CA GLU A 95 9.00 -11.94 3.86
C GLU A 95 7.94 -11.53 2.82
N THR A 96 7.41 -12.50 2.08
CA THR A 96 6.30 -12.32 1.15
C THR A 96 5.02 -11.86 1.85
N ASN A 97 4.70 -12.42 3.03
CA ASN A 97 3.55 -11.96 3.81
C ASN A 97 3.77 -10.53 4.36
N LYS A 98 5.01 -10.15 4.72
CA LYS A 98 5.33 -8.77 5.12
C LYS A 98 5.10 -7.80 3.95
N LEU A 99 5.52 -8.17 2.74
CA LEU A 99 5.23 -7.40 1.53
C LEU A 99 3.73 -7.26 1.29
N LEU A 100 2.97 -8.37 1.39
CA LEU A 100 1.51 -8.36 1.26
C LEU A 100 0.86 -7.38 2.24
N ARG A 101 1.29 -7.38 3.51
CA ARG A 101 0.77 -6.44 4.54
C ARG A 101 1.01 -5.00 4.14
N GLY A 102 2.22 -4.67 3.66
CA GLY A 102 2.54 -3.33 3.16
C GLY A 102 1.62 -2.90 2.03
N LEU A 103 1.44 -3.74 1.01
CA LEU A 103 0.53 -3.47 -0.11
C LEU A 103 -0.92 -3.26 0.33
N CYS A 104 -1.38 -4.03 1.32
CA CYS A 104 -2.73 -3.88 1.86
C CYS A 104 -2.89 -2.62 2.70
N ILE A 105 -1.85 -2.17 3.40
CA ILE A 105 -1.84 -0.91 4.12
C ILE A 105 -1.89 0.26 3.15
N ASP A 106 -1.11 0.23 2.07
CA ASP A 106 -1.16 1.25 1.02
C ASP A 106 -2.59 1.37 0.44
N ALA A 107 -3.23 0.22 0.18
CA ALA A 107 -4.61 0.19 -0.29
C ALA A 107 -5.62 0.75 0.73
N LEU A 108 -5.39 0.55 2.04
CA LEU A 108 -6.23 1.12 3.11
C LEU A 108 -6.04 2.64 3.23
N ILE A 109 -4.80 3.13 3.08
CA ILE A 109 -4.49 4.56 3.09
C ILE A 109 -5.17 5.23 1.90
N GLU A 110 -4.95 4.72 0.67
CA GLU A 110 -5.56 5.26 -0.55
C GLU A 110 -7.10 5.33 -0.46
N LEU A 111 -7.72 4.37 0.24
CA LEU A 111 -9.17 4.34 0.41
C LEU A 111 -9.68 5.38 1.41
N SER A 112 -8.90 5.66 2.45
CA SER A 112 -9.35 6.41 3.63
C SER A 112 -8.84 7.85 3.66
N ASP A 113 -7.82 8.14 2.87
CA ASP A 113 -7.26 9.48 2.69
C ASP A 113 -8.22 10.35 1.87
N GLU A 114 -8.94 11.24 2.56
CA GLU A 114 -9.96 12.08 1.95
C GLU A 114 -9.36 13.30 1.25
N ASN A 115 -8.17 13.73 1.69
CA ASN A 115 -7.51 14.93 1.19
C ASN A 115 -6.38 14.64 0.18
N ALA A 116 -6.10 13.36 -0.08
CA ALA A 116 -5.12 12.86 -1.04
C ALA A 116 -3.66 13.29 -0.75
N ASP A 117 -3.30 13.45 0.53
CA ASP A 117 -1.93 13.76 0.96
C ASP A 117 -1.06 12.54 1.26
N TRP A 118 -1.60 11.33 1.02
CA TRP A 118 -0.99 10.02 1.19
C TRP A 118 -0.66 9.67 2.64
N LYS A 119 -1.31 10.35 3.59
CA LYS A 119 -1.20 10.09 5.02
C LYS A 119 -2.58 10.11 5.66
N LEU A 120 -2.72 9.41 6.78
CA LEU A 120 -3.96 9.42 7.55
C LEU A 120 -3.85 10.39 8.71
N SER A 121 -4.70 11.41 8.73
CA SER A 121 -5.04 12.12 9.97
C SER A 121 -5.76 11.18 10.95
N PHE A 122 -5.88 11.58 12.21
CA PHE A 122 -6.56 10.74 13.22
C PHE A 122 -8.00 10.40 12.82
N ASN A 123 -8.72 11.33 12.20
CA ASN A 123 -10.10 11.11 11.78
C ASN A 123 -10.19 10.11 10.63
N GLU A 124 -9.28 10.19 9.65
CA GLU A 124 -9.20 9.25 8.54
C GLU A 124 -8.78 7.86 9.02
N PHE A 125 -7.85 7.79 9.97
CA PHE A 125 -7.43 6.55 10.63
C PHE A 125 -8.57 5.91 11.44
N LEU A 126 -9.32 6.71 12.22
CA LEU A 126 -10.49 6.27 12.98
C LEU A 126 -11.60 5.77 12.06
N LYS A 127 -11.85 6.45 10.94
CA LYS A 127 -12.81 6.00 9.93
C LYS A 127 -12.35 4.71 9.27
N CYS A 128 -11.08 4.63 8.87
CA CYS A 128 -10.45 3.45 8.27
C CYS A 128 -10.67 2.21 9.13
N LEU A 129 -10.43 2.30 10.44
CA LEU A 129 -10.55 1.17 11.36
C LEU A 129 -11.90 1.10 12.10
N SER A 130 -12.88 1.90 11.74
CA SER A 130 -14.20 1.81 12.39
C SER A 130 -14.87 0.46 12.10
N PRO A 131 -15.35 -0.31 13.11
CA PRO A 131 -16.07 -1.56 12.88
C PRO A 131 -17.31 -1.40 11.97
N SER A 132 -17.89 -0.20 11.95
CA SER A 132 -19.06 0.15 11.14
C SER A 132 -18.74 0.51 9.68
N PHE A 133 -17.47 0.76 9.36
CA PHE A 133 -17.06 1.08 8.00
C PHE A 133 -16.83 -0.21 7.21
N ASN A 134 -17.47 -0.31 6.05
CA ASN A 134 -17.23 -1.38 5.09
C ASN A 134 -16.48 -0.79 3.88
N PRO A 135 -15.22 -1.17 3.64
CA PRO A 135 -14.49 -0.76 2.46
C PRO A 135 -15.30 -1.02 1.17
N PRO A 136 -15.47 -0.03 0.29
CA PRO A 136 -16.11 -0.26 -1.00
C PRO A 136 -15.24 -1.17 -1.87
N GLU A 137 -15.90 -1.97 -2.70
CA GLU A 137 -15.23 -2.71 -3.77
C GLU A 137 -14.82 -1.75 -4.88
N LYS A 138 -13.56 -1.84 -5.32
CA LYS A 138 -12.97 -1.12 -6.44
C LYS A 138 -12.71 -2.12 -7.58
N LYS A 139 -13.14 -1.73 -8.79
CA LYS A 139 -12.88 -2.45 -10.03
C LYS A 139 -11.75 -1.80 -10.79
N CYS A 140 -11.00 -2.58 -11.55
CA CYS A 140 -9.99 -2.04 -12.44
C CYS A 140 -10.64 -1.63 -13.76
N ALA A 141 -10.26 -0.47 -14.29
CA ALA A 141 -10.66 -0.05 -15.63
C ALA A 141 -9.56 -0.46 -16.63
N LEU A 142 -9.95 -1.07 -17.75
CA LEU A 142 -9.07 -1.30 -18.89
C LEU A 142 -9.86 -0.97 -20.15
N GLU A 143 -9.37 0.01 -20.92
CA GLU A 143 -10.11 0.59 -22.05
C GLU A 143 -11.50 1.08 -21.59
N ASP A 144 -12.57 0.62 -22.24
CA ASP A 144 -13.96 0.98 -21.93
C ASP A 144 -14.66 -0.06 -21.02
N GLU A 145 -13.91 -1.03 -20.47
CA GLU A 145 -14.44 -2.12 -19.65
C GLU A 145 -13.96 -2.05 -18.19
N THR A 146 -14.76 -2.61 -17.29
CA THR A 146 -14.45 -2.73 -15.85
C THR A 146 -14.31 -4.19 -15.43
N TYR A 147 -13.27 -4.48 -14.66
CA TYR A 147 -12.86 -5.81 -14.27
C TYR A 147 -12.88 -5.97 -12.75
N GLU A 148 -13.37 -7.12 -12.29
CA GLU A 148 -13.39 -7.45 -10.87
C GLU A 148 -11.99 -7.73 -10.31
N ASP A 149 -11.87 -7.63 -9.00
CA ASP A 149 -10.67 -8.04 -8.26
C ASP A 149 -10.30 -9.49 -8.59
N GLY A 150 -9.03 -9.75 -8.86
CA GLY A 150 -8.52 -11.05 -9.32
C GLY A 150 -8.61 -11.29 -10.83
N ALA A 151 -9.24 -10.40 -11.61
CA ALA A 151 -9.22 -10.51 -13.06
C ALA A 151 -7.79 -10.44 -13.61
N GLU A 152 -7.51 -11.23 -14.64
CA GLU A 152 -6.18 -11.31 -15.26
C GLU A 152 -6.24 -10.83 -16.70
N THR A 153 -5.19 -10.12 -17.11
CA THR A 153 -4.95 -9.79 -18.52
C THR A 153 -3.47 -9.97 -18.84
N GLN A 154 -3.14 -9.91 -20.13
CA GLN A 154 -1.78 -10.02 -20.61
C GLN A 154 -1.45 -8.82 -21.51
N VAL A 155 -0.41 -8.10 -21.14
CA VAL A 155 0.16 -7.01 -21.94
C VAL A 155 1.54 -7.47 -22.39
N GLU A 156 1.65 -7.77 -23.69
CA GLU A 156 2.82 -8.43 -24.28
C GLU A 156 3.15 -9.78 -23.62
N CYS A 157 4.30 -9.89 -22.95
CA CYS A 157 4.69 -11.06 -22.17
C CYS A 157 4.40 -10.91 -20.68
N ASN A 158 3.94 -9.73 -20.24
CA ASN A 158 3.69 -9.43 -18.84
C ASN A 158 2.26 -9.80 -18.46
N ARG A 159 2.14 -10.52 -17.34
CA ARG A 159 0.85 -10.88 -16.76
C ARG A 159 0.43 -9.80 -15.79
N CYS A 160 -0.78 -9.28 -15.96
CA CYS A 160 -1.37 -8.27 -15.11
C CYS A 160 -2.57 -8.83 -14.36
N VAL A 161 -2.73 -8.43 -13.10
CA VAL A 161 -3.85 -8.81 -12.25
C VAL A 161 -4.50 -7.55 -11.70
N CYS A 162 -5.82 -7.51 -11.71
CA CYS A 162 -6.59 -6.49 -11.01
C CYS A 162 -6.56 -6.77 -9.51
N ALA A 163 -6.06 -5.83 -8.72
CA ALA A 163 -5.97 -5.95 -7.27
C ALA A 163 -6.33 -4.61 -6.60
N CYS A 164 -7.36 -4.60 -5.77
CA CYS A 164 -7.88 -3.41 -5.07
C CYS A 164 -8.17 -2.20 -6.01
N GLY A 165 -8.60 -2.46 -7.25
CA GLY A 165 -8.88 -1.42 -8.24
C GLY A 165 -7.67 -0.95 -9.07
N ASN A 166 -6.50 -1.55 -8.86
CA ASN A 166 -5.29 -1.23 -9.60
C ASN A 166 -4.80 -2.43 -10.42
N TRP A 167 -4.36 -2.21 -11.66
CA TRP A 167 -3.68 -3.23 -12.46
C TRP A 167 -2.23 -3.38 -12.01
N VAL A 168 -1.85 -4.58 -11.56
CA VAL A 168 -0.48 -4.90 -11.15
C VAL A 168 0.10 -5.92 -12.11
N CYS A 169 1.15 -5.52 -12.83
CA CYS A 169 1.79 -6.34 -13.86
C CYS A 169 3.15 -6.88 -13.41
N THR A 170 3.51 -8.06 -13.91
CA THR A 170 4.92 -8.48 -13.90
C THR A 170 5.75 -7.50 -14.72
N ALA A 171 7.01 -7.29 -14.36
CA ALA A 171 7.94 -6.39 -15.06
C ALA A 171 9.08 -7.19 -15.71
N MET A 172 8.74 -8.08 -16.65
CA MET A 172 9.72 -8.83 -17.43
C MET A 172 9.98 -8.14 -18.76
N THR A 173 11.23 -8.15 -19.21
CA THR A 173 11.60 -7.66 -20.53
C THR A 173 11.09 -8.62 -21.59
N CYS A 174 10.17 -8.17 -22.43
CA CYS A 174 9.62 -8.98 -23.50
C CYS A 174 10.58 -8.99 -24.69
N GLU A 175 11.14 -10.16 -25.02
CA GLU A 175 11.90 -10.30 -26.25
C GLU A 175 10.93 -10.21 -27.43
N GLY A 176 10.94 -9.06 -28.11
CA GLY A 176 10.23 -8.90 -29.36
C GLY A 176 10.71 -9.95 -30.37
N LYS A 177 9.77 -10.55 -31.12
CA LYS A 177 10.09 -11.13 -32.42
C LYS A 177 10.59 -10.00 -33.32
N ASN A 178 11.87 -9.63 -33.18
CA ASN A 178 12.57 -8.83 -34.17
C ASN A 178 12.57 -9.67 -35.45
N GLU A 179 11.64 -9.35 -36.35
CA GLU A 179 11.89 -9.57 -37.76
C GLU A 179 13.29 -9.04 -38.04
N LYS A 180 14.17 -9.94 -38.47
CA LYS A 180 15.55 -9.64 -38.75
C LYS A 180 15.58 -8.62 -39.88
N VAL A 181 15.61 -7.33 -39.58
CA VAL A 181 16.07 -6.32 -40.52
C VAL A 181 17.58 -6.59 -40.70
N PRO A 182 18.03 -7.01 -41.89
CA PRO A 182 19.41 -7.40 -42.07
C PRO A 182 20.27 -6.15 -42.13
N GLY A 183 21.01 -5.90 -41.05
CA GLY A 183 22.15 -5.02 -41.06
C GLY A 183 22.03 -3.82 -40.12
N GLN A 184 22.31 -4.06 -38.83
CA GLN A 184 23.18 -3.19 -38.06
C GLN A 184 23.62 -3.95 -36.80
N ARG A 185 24.87 -4.40 -36.80
CA ARG A 185 25.53 -4.87 -35.57
C ARG A 185 25.78 -3.63 -34.70
N ARG A 186 25.00 -3.43 -33.63
CA ARG A 186 25.45 -2.62 -32.49
C ARG A 186 25.79 -3.56 -31.34
N ARG A 187 27.03 -3.46 -30.87
CA ARG A 187 27.57 -4.21 -29.73
C ARG A 187 27.03 -3.62 -28.41
N PRO A 188 26.86 -4.43 -27.36
CA PRO A 188 26.47 -3.96 -26.04
C PRO A 188 27.73 -3.52 -25.27
N ASP A 189 27.97 -2.21 -25.20
CA ASP A 189 28.78 -1.50 -24.18
C ASP A 189 29.11 -0.08 -24.70
N GLN A 190 28.13 0.83 -24.64
CA GLN A 190 28.45 2.26 -24.64
C GLN A 190 27.77 2.88 -23.44
N ASP A 191 28.58 3.27 -22.46
CA ASP A 191 28.18 4.23 -21.42
C ASP A 191 27.53 5.43 -22.10
N LEU A 192 26.29 5.70 -21.72
CA LEU A 192 25.55 6.89 -22.15
C LEU A 192 26.33 8.13 -21.70
N THR A 193 26.55 9.08 -22.61
CA THR A 193 27.27 10.31 -22.25
C THR A 193 26.40 11.19 -21.35
N GLU A 194 27.04 12.05 -20.56
CA GLU A 194 26.36 12.96 -19.61
C GLU A 194 25.33 13.87 -20.32
N GLU A 195 25.59 14.21 -21.59
CA GLU A 195 24.70 15.02 -22.45
C GLU A 195 23.48 14.24 -22.96
N GLU A 196 23.62 12.93 -23.16
CA GLU A 196 22.51 12.04 -23.51
C GLU A 196 21.63 11.76 -22.30
N LEU A 197 22.23 11.57 -21.12
CA LEU A 197 21.52 11.43 -19.86
C LEU A 197 20.77 12.72 -19.48
N ALA A 198 21.40 13.89 -19.65
CA ALA A 198 20.77 15.17 -19.37
C ALA A 198 19.54 15.42 -20.26
N ARG A 199 19.61 15.06 -21.55
CA ARG A 199 18.45 15.12 -22.45
C ARG A 199 17.34 14.17 -22.02
N TYR A 200 17.69 12.96 -21.60
CA TYR A 200 16.71 11.98 -21.13
C TYR A 200 15.99 12.45 -19.85
N VAL A 201 16.74 12.98 -18.88
CA VAL A 201 16.20 13.55 -17.64
C VAL A 201 15.30 14.77 -17.93
N GLN A 202 15.71 15.64 -18.85
CA GLN A 202 14.93 16.82 -19.23
C GLN A 202 13.60 16.43 -19.92
N GLU A 203 13.61 15.36 -20.71
CA GLU A 203 12.41 14.85 -21.37
C GLU A 203 11.47 14.14 -20.37
N LEU A 204 12.00 13.45 -19.35
CA LEU A 204 11.22 12.91 -18.24
C LEU A 204 10.59 14.03 -17.38
N GLN A 205 11.32 15.12 -17.14
CA GLN A 205 10.82 16.28 -16.39
C GLN A 205 9.67 16.99 -17.11
N LYS A 206 9.69 17.07 -18.45
CA LYS A 206 8.56 17.62 -19.22
C LYS A 206 7.27 16.81 -19.02
N HIS A 207 7.38 15.49 -18.91
CA HIS A 207 6.22 14.62 -18.68
C HIS A 207 5.75 14.63 -17.21
N GLN A 208 6.62 14.94 -16.25
CA GLN A 208 6.22 15.14 -14.86
C GLN A 208 5.41 16.44 -14.62
N VAL A 209 5.65 17.48 -15.41
CA VAL A 209 4.92 18.77 -15.27
C VAL A 209 3.47 18.68 -15.76
N SER A 210 3.11 17.69 -16.58
CA SER A 210 1.74 17.45 -17.02
C SER A 210 0.93 16.52 -16.10
N MET A 211 1.54 15.89 -15.10
CA MET A 211 0.89 14.98 -14.13
C MET A 211 0.88 15.53 -12.70
N GLY A 212 0.88 16.86 -12.54
CA GLY A 212 0.82 17.53 -11.24
C GLY A 212 -0.56 17.44 -10.56
N LEU A 213 -1.05 16.22 -10.27
CA LEU A 213 -1.91 15.86 -9.13
C LEU A 213 -2.03 14.33 -9.09
N GLY A 214 -1.39 13.68 -8.13
CA GLY A 214 -1.45 12.21 -7.95
C GLY A 214 -0.07 11.55 -7.99
N ARG A 215 0.71 11.69 -6.91
CA ARG A 215 1.91 10.87 -6.69
C ARG A 215 1.49 9.46 -6.25
N SER A 216 1.11 8.60 -7.20
CA SER A 216 1.20 7.15 -6.99
C SER A 216 2.62 6.71 -7.39
N VAL A 217 3.45 6.45 -6.38
CA VAL A 217 4.70 5.71 -6.55
C VAL A 217 4.33 4.26 -6.29
N TYR A 218 4.24 3.44 -7.32
CA TYR A 218 5.02 2.21 -7.50
C TYR A 218 4.85 1.73 -8.95
N THR A 219 5.95 1.82 -9.69
CA THR A 219 6.27 1.25 -11.03
C THR A 219 5.33 1.59 -12.21
N LYS A 220 5.75 2.59 -13.01
CA LYS A 220 5.38 2.80 -14.41
C LYS A 220 6.66 2.97 -15.26
N THR A 221 7.09 1.93 -15.98
CA THR A 221 7.94 1.93 -17.20
C THR A 221 8.02 0.46 -17.66
N LEU A 222 7.63 0.01 -18.86
CA LEU A 222 7.16 0.56 -20.14
C LEU A 222 5.95 -0.26 -20.59
#